data_AF-A0AA36M9V8-F1
#
_entry.id   AF-A0AA36M9V8-F1
#
_cell.length_a   1.000
_cell.length_b   1.000
_cell.length_c   1.000
_cell.angle_alpha   90.00
_cell.angle_beta   90.00
_cell.angle_gamma   90.00
#
_symmetry.space_group_name_H-M   'P 1'
#
loop_
_entity.id
_entity.type
_entity.pdbx_description
1 polymer ?
#
loop_
_entity_poly.entity_id
_entity_poly.type
_entity_poly.pdbx_seq_one_letter_code
_entity_poly.pdbx_strand_id
1 'polypeptide(L)'
;MKTAIIRPTIKRHRDLFSDHYDLPLKRSCRDEGIIDGHVFNESPRHSPTFCKLLTVRNLDGVEKSLDLDDFVDMVMQVTKNLDEADLAQQLLHISKRRQQNKMAAARYRDKQKERKHILLKEQAELEEKNAKLKKIVSELEREVTEYKEKLVQIMSDLSFTRI
;
A
#
# COMPACT_ATOMS: atom_id res chain seq x y z
N MET A 1 -43.02 38.30 -3.55
CA MET A 1 -42.38 37.45 -2.51
C MET A 1 -41.81 36.21 -3.20
N LYS A 2 -40.48 36.05 -3.25
CA LYS A 2 -39.83 34.89 -3.90
C LYS A 2 -39.44 33.88 -2.83
N THR A 3 -40.01 32.69 -2.88
CA THR A 3 -39.71 31.58 -1.96
C THR A 3 -38.44 30.86 -2.42
N ALA A 4 -37.40 30.87 -1.57
CA ALA A 4 -36.19 30.10 -1.79
C ALA A 4 -36.43 28.66 -1.31
N ILE A 5 -36.30 27.68 -2.22
CA ILE A 5 -36.33 26.26 -1.88
C ILE A 5 -34.93 25.88 -1.36
N ILE A 6 -34.79 25.82 -0.03
CA ILE A 6 -33.59 25.34 0.64
C ILE A 6 -33.58 23.80 0.57
N ARG A 7 -32.63 23.20 -0.14
CA ARG A 7 -32.40 21.75 -0.09
C ARG A 7 -31.62 21.40 1.19
N PRO A 8 -32.04 20.40 2.00
CA PRO A 8 -31.29 20.02 3.19
C PRO A 8 -30.03 19.22 2.82
N THR A 9 -28.92 19.51 3.49
CA THR A 9 -27.70 18.70 3.44
C THR A 9 -27.91 17.38 4.18
N ILE A 10 -28.01 16.28 3.44
CA ILE A 10 -27.99 14.92 3.99
C ILE A 10 -26.64 14.68 4.66
N LYS A 11 -26.66 14.55 5.98
CA LYS A 11 -25.56 13.99 6.78
C LYS A 11 -25.43 12.51 6.41
N ARG A 12 -24.29 12.11 5.83
CA ARG A 12 -23.96 10.69 5.68
C ARG A 12 -23.57 10.15 7.05
N HIS A 13 -24.53 9.48 7.70
CA HIS A 13 -24.24 8.46 8.71
C HIS A 13 -23.36 7.41 8.03
N ARG A 14 -22.15 7.19 8.54
CA ARG A 14 -21.22 6.20 8.00
C ARG A 14 -21.06 5.08 9.02
N ASP A 15 -22.16 4.37 9.26
CA ASP A 15 -22.06 2.98 9.66
C ASP A 15 -21.83 2.18 8.39
N LEU A 16 -20.72 1.45 8.35
CA LEU A 16 -20.57 0.25 7.52
C LEU A 16 -19.32 -0.47 8.03
N PHE A 17 -19.56 -1.31 9.02
CA PHE A 17 -18.94 -2.62 9.09
C PHE A 17 -19.21 -3.34 7.76
N SER A 18 -18.16 -3.68 7.04
CA SER A 18 -18.14 -4.82 6.13
C SER A 18 -16.68 -5.13 5.83
N ASP A 19 -16.15 -6.02 6.66
CA ASP A 19 -15.03 -6.88 6.30
C ASP A 19 -15.39 -7.66 5.04
N HIS A 20 -14.71 -7.40 3.93
CA HIS A 20 -14.55 -8.38 2.86
C HIS A 20 -13.24 -8.12 2.11
N TYR A 21 -12.65 -9.22 1.70
CA TYR A 21 -11.24 -9.45 1.45
C TYR A 21 -10.72 -8.91 0.10
N ASP A 22 -9.41 -8.68 0.08
CA ASP A 22 -8.43 -8.96 -0.98
C ASP A 22 -8.67 -8.47 -2.41
N LEU A 23 -7.90 -7.44 -2.76
CA LEU A 23 -7.31 -7.31 -4.09
C LEU A 23 -5.81 -7.00 -3.93
N PRO A 24 -4.90 -7.76 -4.56
CA PRO A 24 -3.48 -7.43 -4.55
C PRO A 24 -3.25 -6.29 -5.54
N LEU A 25 -3.21 -5.04 -5.05
CA LEU A 25 -2.62 -3.95 -5.82
C LEU A 25 -1.11 -4.20 -5.90
N LYS A 26 -0.68 -5.00 -6.89
CA LYS A 26 0.71 -5.09 -7.32
C LYS A 26 1.18 -3.70 -7.76
N ARG A 27 1.73 -2.93 -6.83
CA ARG A 27 2.69 -1.88 -7.15
C ARG A 27 4.06 -2.51 -6.95
N SER A 28 4.66 -2.95 -8.05
CA SER A 28 6.08 -3.31 -8.05
C SER A 28 6.88 -2.12 -7.52
N CYS A 29 7.60 -2.34 -6.43
CA CYS A 29 8.68 -1.46 -6.01
C CYS A 29 9.64 -1.33 -7.20
N ARG A 30 9.93 -0.10 -7.63
CA ARG A 30 11.04 0.15 -8.55
C ARG A 30 12.32 -0.15 -7.77
N ASP A 31 13.04 -1.17 -8.21
CA ASP A 31 14.42 -1.42 -7.80
C ASP A 31 15.26 -0.29 -8.42
N GLU A 32 15.93 0.50 -7.60
CA GLU A 32 16.87 1.51 -8.10
C GLU A 32 18.17 0.79 -8.47
N GLY A 33 18.28 0.46 -9.75
CA GLY A 33 19.52 -0.04 -10.34
C GLY A 33 20.62 1.02 -10.27
N ILE A 34 21.78 0.62 -9.77
CA ILE A 34 23.04 1.35 -9.84
C ILE A 34 23.37 1.57 -11.33
N ILE A 35 23.34 2.83 -11.79
CA ILE A 35 23.84 3.19 -13.11
C ILE A 35 25.34 3.44 -12.97
N ASP A 36 26.11 2.41 -13.32
CA ASP A 36 27.55 2.52 -13.46
C ASP A 36 27.88 3.06 -14.87
N GLY A 37 28.78 4.06 -14.92
CA GLY A 37 29.52 4.49 -16.11
C GLY A 37 28.75 4.94 -17.35
N HIS A 38 28.27 6.19 -17.39
CA HIS A 38 28.08 6.88 -18.67
C HIS A 38 29.27 7.80 -18.95
N VAL A 39 30.09 7.37 -19.90
CA VAL A 39 31.21 8.11 -20.49
C VAL A 39 30.72 9.45 -21.03
N PHE A 40 31.40 10.53 -20.62
CA PHE A 40 31.30 11.86 -21.20
C PHE A 40 31.85 11.80 -22.63
N ASN A 41 30.97 11.72 -23.62
CA ASN A 41 31.34 12.04 -25.00
C ASN A 41 31.09 13.53 -25.23
N GLU A 42 32.21 14.20 -25.50
CA GLU A 42 32.44 15.53 -26.04
C GLU A 42 31.20 16.32 -26.48
N SER A 43 31.04 17.46 -25.82
CA SER A 43 30.13 18.54 -26.17
C SER A 43 30.40 19.03 -27.61
N PRO A 44 29.41 19.00 -28.51
CA PRO A 44 29.43 19.87 -29.68
C PRO A 44 29.34 21.30 -29.16
N ARG A 45 30.32 22.14 -29.53
CA ARG A 45 30.29 23.58 -29.29
C ARG A 45 29.07 24.18 -29.98
N HIS A 46 27.94 24.20 -29.30
CA HIS A 46 26.79 25.01 -29.69
C HIS A 46 27.03 26.41 -29.14
N SER A 47 27.36 27.33 -30.04
CA SER A 47 27.06 28.75 -29.84
C SER A 47 25.62 28.83 -29.31
N PRO A 48 25.32 29.52 -28.20
CA PRO A 48 23.95 29.69 -27.78
C PRO A 48 23.34 30.72 -28.71
N THR A 49 22.86 30.27 -29.87
CA THR A 49 21.82 31.00 -30.58
C THR A 49 20.67 31.05 -29.57
N PHE A 50 20.37 32.24 -29.03
CA PHE A 50 19.21 32.44 -28.18
C PHE A 50 17.99 31.86 -28.91
N CYS A 51 17.56 30.65 -28.52
CA CYS A 51 16.38 30.03 -29.09
C CYS A 51 15.18 30.84 -28.61
N LYS A 52 14.75 31.77 -29.45
CA LYS A 52 13.56 32.58 -29.20
C LYS A 52 12.27 31.78 -29.35
N LEU A 53 12.29 30.59 -29.97
CA LEU A 53 11.11 29.75 -30.11
C LEU A 53 11.13 28.55 -29.15
N LEU A 54 10.03 28.40 -28.41
CA LEU A 54 9.68 27.28 -27.54
C LEU A 54 8.61 26.42 -28.23
N THR A 55 8.80 25.10 -28.27
CA THR A 55 7.74 24.17 -28.69
C THR A 55 6.88 23.77 -27.49
N VAL A 56 5.60 24.15 -27.53
CA VAL A 56 4.61 23.87 -26.48
C VAL A 56 3.58 22.88 -27.03
N ARG A 57 3.28 21.84 -26.25
CA ARG A 57 2.25 20.86 -26.58
C ARG A 57 0.96 21.17 -25.82
N ASN A 58 -0.12 21.39 -26.55
CA ASN A 58 -1.45 21.64 -25.97
C ASN A 58 -2.05 20.37 -25.38
N LEU A 59 -3.07 20.52 -24.53
CA LEU A 59 -3.79 19.38 -23.92
C LEU A 59 -4.45 18.46 -24.96
N ASP A 60 -4.79 19.00 -26.14
CA ASP A 60 -5.29 18.25 -27.29
C ASP A 60 -4.19 17.49 -28.06
N GLY A 61 -2.95 17.53 -27.56
CA GLY A 61 -1.78 16.83 -28.09
C GLY A 61 -1.06 17.54 -29.24
N VAL A 62 -1.57 18.68 -29.72
CA VAL A 62 -1.00 19.47 -30.83
C VAL A 62 0.19 20.32 -30.36
N GLU A 63 1.32 20.17 -31.05
CA GLU A 63 2.54 20.95 -30.82
C GLU A 63 2.50 22.27 -31.60
N LYS A 64 2.84 23.38 -30.93
CA LYS A 64 2.95 24.72 -31.52
C LYS A 64 4.26 25.35 -31.09
N SER A 65 4.89 26.07 -32.00
CA SER A 65 6.05 26.92 -31.69
C SER A 65 5.56 28.28 -31.22
N LEU A 66 6.10 28.76 -30.10
CA LEU A 66 5.74 30.01 -29.44
C LEU A 66 7.02 30.81 -29.19
N ASP A 67 7.01 32.11 -29.48
CA ASP A 67 8.13 32.98 -29.14
C ASP A 67 8.25 33.16 -27.62
N LEU A 68 9.47 33.28 -27.12
CA LEU A 68 9.78 33.39 -25.70
C LEU A 68 9.16 34.66 -25.12
N ASP A 69 9.18 35.76 -25.87
CA ASP A 69 8.59 37.03 -25.47
C ASP A 69 7.06 36.90 -25.33
N ASP A 70 6.39 36.25 -26.30
CA ASP A 70 4.95 35.96 -26.24
C ASP A 70 4.59 35.02 -25.08
N PHE A 71 5.45 34.03 -24.81
CA PHE A 71 5.28 33.14 -23.66
C PHE A 71 5.40 33.90 -22.34
N VAL A 72 6.40 34.77 -22.21
CA VAL A 72 6.60 35.59 -21.02
C VAL A 72 5.43 36.55 -20.85
N ASP A 73 4.96 37.21 -21.90
CA ASP A 73 3.79 38.10 -21.84
C ASP A 73 2.52 37.34 -21.45
N MET A 74 2.32 36.14 -21.98
CA MET A 74 1.20 35.28 -21.60
C MET A 74 1.28 34.87 -20.12
N VAL A 75 2.44 34.44 -19.65
CA VAL A 75 2.66 34.09 -18.23
C VAL A 75 2.45 35.32 -17.35
N MET A 76 3.00 36.47 -17.71
CA MET A 76 2.85 37.73 -16.98
C MET A 76 1.40 38.24 -16.98
N GLN A 77 0.65 38.02 -18.05
CA GLN A 77 -0.76 38.39 -18.11
C GLN A 77 -1.61 37.43 -17.27
N VAL A 78 -1.33 36.13 -17.30
CA VAL A 78 -1.98 35.16 -16.42
C VAL A 78 -1.68 35.45 -14.95
N THR A 79 -0.44 35.76 -14.59
CA THR A 79 -0.08 36.09 -13.19
C THR A 79 -0.66 37.42 -12.74
N LYS A 80 -0.77 38.43 -13.60
CA LYS A 80 -1.49 39.68 -13.30
C LYS A 80 -3.00 39.48 -13.11
N ASN A 81 -3.58 38.48 -13.78
CA ASN A 81 -5.01 38.15 -13.69
C ASN A 81 -5.32 37.17 -12.55
N LEU A 82 -4.30 36.64 -11.85
CA LEU A 82 -4.47 35.78 -10.69
C LEU A 82 -4.36 36.62 -9.43
N ASP A 83 -5.42 36.62 -8.61
CA ASP A 83 -5.37 37.25 -7.29
C ASP A 83 -4.32 36.51 -6.44
N GLU A 84 -3.31 37.23 -5.95
CA GLU A 84 -2.25 36.67 -5.11
C GLU A 84 -2.81 35.94 -3.87
N ALA A 85 -3.95 36.42 -3.37
CA ALA A 85 -4.71 35.79 -2.29
C ALA A 85 -5.21 34.38 -2.66
N ASP A 86 -5.73 34.19 -3.87
CA ASP A 86 -6.21 32.89 -4.35
C ASP A 86 -5.05 31.91 -4.54
N LEU A 87 -3.91 32.39 -5.05
CA LEU A 87 -2.71 31.57 -5.20
C LEU A 87 -2.17 31.11 -3.85
N ALA A 88 -2.07 32.01 -2.88
CA ALA A 88 -1.66 31.69 -1.52
C ALA A 88 -2.61 30.67 -0.87
N GLN A 89 -3.91 30.83 -1.06
CA GLN A 89 -4.91 29.90 -0.55
C GLN A 89 -4.76 28.51 -1.18
N GLN A 90 -4.57 28.42 -2.50
CA GLN A 90 -4.35 27.15 -3.19
C GLN A 90 -3.07 26.44 -2.69
N LEU A 91 -1.97 27.17 -2.50
CA LEU A 91 -0.73 26.63 -1.96
C LEU A 91 -0.91 26.07 -0.54
N LEU A 92 -1.65 26.77 0.32
CA LEU A 92 -1.99 26.29 1.66
C LEU A 92 -2.84 25.00 1.60
N HIS A 93 -3.83 24.93 0.70
CA HIS A 93 -4.63 23.72 0.50
C HIS A 93 -3.79 22.53 0.04
N ILE A 94 -2.88 22.75 -0.92
CA ILE A 94 -1.97 21.71 -1.44
C ILE A 94 -1.05 21.23 -0.31
N SER A 95 -0.46 22.15 0.44
CA SER A 95 0.43 21.84 1.57
C SER A 95 -0.30 20.99 2.63
N LYS A 96 -1.51 21.41 3.03
CA LYS A 96 -2.36 20.67 3.98
C LYS A 96 -2.66 19.26 3.48
N ARG A 97 -3.04 19.11 2.20
CA ARG A 97 -3.33 17.81 1.59
C ARG A 97 -2.10 16.91 1.57
N ARG A 98 -0.91 17.44 1.24
CA ARG A 98 0.36 16.69 1.28
C ARG A 98 0.66 16.20 2.70
N GLN A 99 0.50 17.05 3.70
CA GLN A 99 0.75 16.68 5.09
C GLN A 99 -0.22 15.58 5.56
N GLN A 100 -1.51 15.69 5.23
CA GLN A 100 -2.49 14.65 5.53
C GLN A 100 -2.15 13.32 4.84
N ASN A 101 -1.74 13.36 3.58
CA ASN A 101 -1.32 12.16 2.86
C ASN A 101 -0.07 11.51 3.49
N LYS A 102 0.91 12.33 3.90
CA LYS A 102 2.10 11.85 4.62
C LYS A 102 1.71 11.15 5.92
N MET A 103 0.82 11.75 6.71
CA MET A 103 0.31 11.14 7.94
C MET A 103 -0.49 9.87 7.68
N ALA A 104 -1.34 9.85 6.66
CA ALA A 104 -2.12 8.68 6.27
C ALA A 104 -1.20 7.52 5.81
N ALA A 105 -0.16 7.82 5.04
CA ALA A 105 0.81 6.83 4.58
C ALA A 105 1.61 6.25 5.74
N ALA A 106 2.03 7.08 6.71
CA ALA A 106 2.69 6.61 7.93
C ALA A 106 1.76 5.67 8.73
N ARG A 107 0.54 6.10 9.02
CA ARG A 107 -0.47 5.26 9.71
C ARG A 107 -0.74 3.95 8.99
N TYR A 108 -0.81 3.96 7.66
CA TYR A 108 -1.01 2.75 6.88
C TYR A 108 0.18 1.78 7.06
N ARG A 109 1.42 2.28 6.97
CA ARG A 109 2.62 1.46 7.16
C ARG A 109 2.66 0.88 8.57
N ASP A 110 2.33 1.67 9.59
CA ASP A 110 2.33 1.23 10.98
C ASP A 110 1.27 0.15 11.21
N LYS A 111 0.05 0.34 10.67
CA LYS A 111 -1.02 -0.67 10.74
C LYS A 111 -0.63 -1.98 10.05
N GLN A 112 0.10 -1.91 8.93
CA GLN A 112 0.57 -3.13 8.25
C GLN A 112 1.66 -3.86 9.05
N LYS A 113 2.57 -3.11 9.68
CA LYS A 113 3.57 -3.70 10.60
C LYS A 113 2.91 -4.38 11.79
N GLU A 114 1.92 -3.71 12.41
CA GLU A 114 1.16 -4.25 13.52
C GLU A 114 0.43 -5.54 13.14
N ARG A 115 -0.28 -5.55 12.01
CA ARG A 115 -0.94 -6.76 11.49
C ARG A 115 0.03 -7.91 11.30
N LYS A 116 1.19 -7.64 10.68
CA LYS A 116 2.23 -8.65 10.50
C LYS A 116 2.71 -9.19 11.85
N HIS A 117 2.94 -8.31 12.82
CA HIS A 117 3.40 -8.70 14.14
C HIS A 117 2.36 -9.57 14.88
N ILE A 118 1.07 -9.20 14.80
CA ILE A 118 -0.02 -10.01 15.37
C ILE A 118 -0.04 -11.40 14.76
N LEU A 119 -0.01 -11.50 13.42
CA LEU A 119 -0.03 -12.78 12.72
C LEU A 119 1.18 -13.66 13.08
N LEU A 120 2.38 -13.08 13.18
CA LEU A 120 3.58 -13.82 13.58
C LEU A 120 3.48 -14.33 15.03
N LYS A 121 2.89 -13.53 15.93
CA LYS A 121 2.66 -13.94 17.30
C LYS A 121 1.64 -15.09 17.37
N GLU A 122 0.51 -14.96 16.67
CA GLU A 122 -0.51 -16.01 16.60
C GLU A 122 0.06 -17.31 16.01
N GLN A 123 0.88 -17.21 14.96
CA GLN A 123 1.57 -18.35 14.37
C GLN A 123 2.45 -19.05 15.42
N ALA A 124 3.30 -18.30 16.14
CA ALA A 124 4.17 -18.88 17.16
C ALA A 124 3.38 -19.56 18.29
N GLU A 125 2.28 -18.95 18.75
CA GLU A 125 1.40 -19.55 19.76
C GLU A 125 0.74 -20.83 19.27
N LEU A 126 0.30 -20.87 18.01
CA LEU A 126 -0.30 -22.05 17.41
C LEU A 126 0.74 -23.17 17.20
N GLU A 127 1.95 -22.84 16.78
CA GLU A 127 3.05 -23.78 16.64
C GLU A 127 3.43 -24.40 17.99
N GLU A 128 3.50 -23.60 19.06
CA GLU A 128 3.75 -24.09 20.41
C GLU A 128 2.64 -25.05 20.89
N LYS A 129 1.37 -24.67 20.70
CA LYS A 129 0.22 -25.52 21.05
C LYS A 129 0.22 -26.82 20.24
N ASN A 130 0.50 -26.73 18.94
CA ASN A 130 0.57 -27.90 18.06
C ASN A 130 1.68 -28.87 18.51
N ALA A 131 2.86 -28.34 18.84
CA ALA A 131 3.95 -29.14 19.37
C ALA A 131 3.59 -29.84 20.69
N LYS A 132 2.90 -29.15 21.61
CA LYS A 132 2.40 -29.76 22.86
C LYS A 132 1.38 -30.86 22.59
N LEU A 133 0.41 -30.61 21.72
CA LEU A 133 -0.62 -31.59 21.37
C LEU A 133 -0.01 -32.83 20.70
N LYS A 134 0.95 -32.66 19.79
CA LYS A 134 1.66 -33.78 19.16
C LYS A 134 2.38 -34.67 20.17
N LYS A 135 3.00 -34.07 21.21
CA LYS A 135 3.63 -34.85 22.30
C LYS A 135 2.59 -35.66 23.06
N ILE A 136 1.48 -35.03 23.45
CA ILE A 136 0.39 -35.71 24.17
C ILE A 136 -0.20 -36.85 23.33
N VAL A 137 -0.44 -36.62 22.03
CA VAL A 137 -0.94 -37.66 21.12
C VAL A 137 0.04 -38.83 21.05
N SER A 138 1.34 -38.55 20.89
CA SER A 138 2.36 -39.61 20.85
C SER A 138 2.44 -40.41 22.16
N GLU A 139 2.29 -39.76 23.32
CA GLU A 139 2.26 -40.42 24.62
C GLU A 139 1.03 -41.33 24.76
N LEU A 140 -0.15 -40.83 24.40
CA LEU A 140 -1.40 -41.58 24.45
C LEU A 140 -1.41 -42.75 23.45
N GLU A 141 -0.86 -42.56 22.24
CA GLU A 141 -0.71 -43.63 21.25
C GLU A 141 0.15 -44.77 21.81
N ARG A 142 1.26 -44.45 22.49
CA ARG A 142 2.10 -45.43 23.17
C ARG A 142 1.34 -46.17 24.28
N GLU A 143 0.63 -45.46 25.14
CA GLU A 143 -0.17 -46.08 26.20
C GLU A 143 -1.22 -47.04 25.63
N VAL A 144 -1.93 -46.61 24.58
CA VAL A 144 -2.92 -47.45 23.88
C VAL A 144 -2.27 -48.71 23.31
N THR A 145 -1.08 -48.60 22.72
CA THR A 145 -0.36 -49.80 22.23
C THR A 145 0.02 -50.75 23.37
N GLU A 146 0.54 -50.22 24.49
CA GLU A 146 0.90 -51.05 25.65
C GLU A 146 -0.33 -51.78 26.24
N TYR A 147 -1.48 -51.10 26.33
CA TYR A 147 -2.71 -51.73 26.81
C TYR A 147 -3.23 -52.80 25.84
N LYS A 148 -3.14 -52.56 24.53
CA LYS A 148 -3.51 -53.55 23.51
C LYS A 148 -2.63 -54.79 23.60
N GLU A 149 -1.32 -54.63 23.75
CA GLU A 149 -0.38 -55.74 23.90
C GLU A 149 -0.66 -56.56 25.17
N LYS A 150 -0.89 -55.90 26.31
CA LYS A 150 -1.29 -56.57 27.56
C LYS A 150 -2.59 -57.36 27.41
N LEU A 151 -3.59 -56.79 26.73
CA LEU A 151 -4.85 -57.49 26.46
C LEU A 151 -4.64 -58.75 25.60
N VAL A 152 -3.82 -58.64 24.54
CA VAL A 152 -3.48 -59.79 23.68
C VAL A 152 -2.74 -60.88 24.47
N GLN A 153 -1.81 -60.50 25.35
CA GLN A 153 -1.10 -61.43 26.21
C GLN A 153 -2.06 -62.18 27.15
N ILE A 154 -2.91 -61.44 27.87
CA ILE A 154 -3.90 -62.02 28.79
C ILE A 154 -4.85 -62.98 28.05
N MET A 155 -5.32 -62.59 26.86
CA MET A 155 -6.17 -63.45 26.03
C MET A 155 -5.46 -64.75 25.61
N SER A 156 -4.18 -64.67 25.28
CA SER A 156 -3.36 -65.83 24.90
C SER A 156 -3.18 -66.77 26.10
N ASP A 157 -2.87 -66.24 27.27
CA ASP A 157 -2.69 -67.02 28.52
C ASP A 157 -4.00 -67.70 28.97
N LEU A 158 -5.15 -67.03 28.82
CA LEU A 158 -6.48 -67.60 29.08
C LEU A 158 -6.85 -68.72 28.10
N SER A 159 -6.42 -68.62 26.84
CA SER A 159 -6.67 -69.66 25.83
C SER A 159 -5.84 -70.92 26.09
N PHE A 160 -4.65 -70.79 26.67
CA PHE A 160 -3.74 -71.89 26.99
C PHE A 160 -4.13 -72.64 28.27
N THR A 161 -4.81 -71.99 29.22
CA THR A 161 -5.25 -72.59 30.49
C THR A 161 -6.57 -73.37 30.39
N ARG A 162 -7.21 -73.41 29.22
CA ARG A 162 -8.52 -74.06 28.99
C ARG A 162 -8.44 -75.45 28.34
N ILE A 163 -7.25 -76.03 28.26
CA ILE A 163 -6.94 -77.39 27.77
C ILE A 163 -6.46 -78.21 28.97
#